data_AF-A0A5C3NUG8-F1
#
_entry.id   AF-A0A5C3NUG8-F1
#
_cell.length_a   1.000
_cell.length_b   1.000
_cell.length_c   1.000
_cell.angle_alpha   90.00
_cell.angle_beta   90.00
_cell.angle_gamma   90.00
#
_symmetry.space_group_name_H-M   'P 1'
#
loop_
_entity.id
_entity.type
_entity.pdbx_description
1 polymer ?
#
loop_
_entity_poly.entity_id
_entity_poly.type
_entity_poly.pdbx_seq_one_letter_code
_entity_poly.pdbx_strand_id
1 'polypeptide(L)'
;PAVRIPKKWKWTGDLFLQKDPGKADHFAQVALTDATEHLQDGLRFSICFASVDSLRLKKMFDVSDLDILLSSCARPQQLAKLFPLGDADTKPVETLAKYMLKRKKMTYATLVVNDIALGILLVFPSAMSKLADIFKAPPDLRESNFLTAVLLPWRLTSARYEKIQWQGRGELPDGDDGPDSGRAIPTDARVPASVLQAIHILNFPQWLWDHMRSPNRPHCVWNTSDGTPLKPGVETVALRTIMKYCNATDVGHKADVRVVFVHIGSLTTLHKIPGFVERRLRRMEVQFVTYGTHQKVPVGRWGMREIFAAGGVVTFTPSAFVDTPVTTFQLISRINEHPLWQCYVTPAMVAAVLNELDSDKDPLNRRILELIEDGHILFLQTPPLIRGTKQGASPSQDWISLQTVLMRLSGRGLLNECTRLFQSQFANVSEMNIHSAMIQNISQGLTWVESQPVFQKEFRRFVVVTGLQEKNIPWDRDGFEWYPVSNFRFKDDWFPEEILHSMEKGLKNPHPK
;
A
#
# COMPACT_ATOMS: atom_id res chain seq x y z
N PRO A 1 -34.53 28.07 48.10
CA PRO A 1 -34.48 26.99 47.09
C PRO A 1 -33.23 26.12 47.29
N ALA A 2 -33.40 24.86 47.72
CA ALA A 2 -32.28 23.94 47.91
C ALA A 2 -31.62 23.66 46.55
N VAL A 3 -30.32 23.94 46.44
CA VAL A 3 -29.52 23.65 45.25
C VAL A 3 -29.45 22.13 45.10
N ARG A 4 -30.24 21.56 44.19
CA ARG A 4 -30.16 20.14 43.82
C ARG A 4 -28.81 19.92 43.14
N ILE A 5 -27.85 19.36 43.88
CA ILE A 5 -26.60 18.87 43.29
C ILE A 5 -26.98 17.74 42.32
N PRO A 6 -26.65 17.84 41.02
CA PRO A 6 -26.99 16.81 40.06
C PRO A 6 -26.28 15.50 40.45
N LYS A 7 -27.05 14.42 40.60
CA LYS A 7 -26.54 13.08 40.91
C LYS A 7 -25.59 12.66 39.79
N LYS A 8 -24.30 12.53 40.11
CA LYS A 8 -23.30 12.01 39.17
C LYS A 8 -23.71 10.61 38.74
N TRP A 9 -23.70 10.37 37.44
CA TRP A 9 -24.03 9.08 36.88
C TRP A 9 -22.99 8.03 37.31
N LYS A 10 -23.45 6.84 37.68
CA LYS A 10 -22.63 5.69 38.07
C LYS A 10 -23.29 4.41 37.57
N TRP A 11 -22.49 3.51 37.04
CA TRP A 11 -22.88 2.14 36.72
C TRP A 11 -21.99 1.16 37.47
N THR A 12 -22.53 -0.02 37.80
CA THR A 12 -21.81 -1.12 38.47
C THR A 12 -22.22 -2.44 37.84
N GLY A 13 -21.27 -3.37 37.69
CA GLY A 13 -21.57 -4.69 37.15
C GLY A 13 -20.35 -5.60 37.12
N ASP A 14 -20.55 -6.81 36.60
CA ASP A 14 -19.49 -7.80 36.48
C ASP A 14 -18.63 -7.57 35.23
N LEU A 15 -17.31 -7.69 35.36
CA LEU A 15 -16.35 -7.66 34.28
C LEU A 15 -15.94 -9.08 33.90
N PHE A 16 -16.03 -9.42 32.62
CA PHE A 16 -15.57 -10.69 32.07
C PHE A 16 -14.47 -10.48 31.03
N LEU A 17 -13.51 -11.40 30.97
CA LEU A 17 -12.49 -11.46 29.92
C LEU A 17 -12.78 -12.61 28.96
N GLN A 18 -12.94 -12.30 27.68
CA GLN A 18 -13.20 -13.31 26.65
C GLN A 18 -11.88 -13.99 26.22
N LYS A 19 -11.75 -15.30 26.50
CA LYS A 19 -10.62 -16.12 26.03
C LYS A 19 -10.91 -16.75 24.67
N ASP A 20 -12.13 -17.27 24.49
CA ASP A 20 -12.59 -17.96 23.28
C ASP A 20 -13.96 -17.44 22.81
N PRO A 21 -14.36 -17.69 21.55
CA PRO A 21 -15.73 -17.45 21.08
C PRO A 21 -16.74 -18.21 21.98
N GLY A 22 -17.58 -17.47 22.71
CA GLY A 22 -18.60 -18.05 23.58
C GLY A 22 -18.18 -18.42 25.01
N LYS A 23 -16.89 -18.34 25.36
CA LYS A 23 -16.41 -18.53 26.74
C LYS A 23 -15.75 -17.26 27.27
N ALA A 24 -16.29 -16.73 28.36
CA ALA A 24 -15.74 -15.58 29.05
C ALA A 24 -15.63 -15.91 30.55
N ASP A 25 -14.45 -15.65 31.10
CA ASP A 25 -14.20 -15.88 32.53
C ASP A 25 -14.58 -14.62 33.30
N HIS A 26 -15.26 -14.80 34.42
CA HIS A 26 -15.47 -13.72 35.39
C HIS A 26 -14.11 -13.22 35.87
N PHE A 27 -13.93 -11.90 35.89
CA PHE A 27 -12.66 -11.27 36.22
C PHE A 27 -12.73 -10.47 37.52
N ALA A 28 -13.72 -9.60 37.66
CA ALA A 28 -13.91 -8.71 38.82
C ALA A 28 -15.27 -8.01 38.77
N GLN A 29 -15.75 -7.48 39.90
CA GLN A 29 -16.81 -6.47 39.92
C GLN A 29 -16.22 -5.06 39.74
N VAL A 30 -16.87 -4.26 38.90
CA VAL A 30 -16.37 -2.94 38.50
C VAL A 30 -17.46 -1.88 38.51
N ALA A 31 -17.04 -0.63 38.58
CA ALA A 31 -17.87 0.55 38.44
C ALA A 31 -17.37 1.43 37.29
N LEU A 32 -18.31 2.04 36.56
CA LEU A 32 -18.05 3.17 35.68
C LEU A 32 -18.51 4.45 36.37
N THR A 33 -17.57 5.37 36.64
CA THR A 33 -17.81 6.64 37.32
C THR A 33 -17.18 7.81 36.58
N ASP A 34 -17.47 9.03 37.04
CA ASP A 34 -16.83 10.27 36.55
C ASP A 34 -16.90 10.40 35.02
N ALA A 35 -18.09 10.10 34.48
CA ALA A 35 -18.35 10.29 33.06
C ALA A 35 -18.19 11.76 32.69
N THR A 36 -17.41 12.05 31.65
CA THR A 36 -17.29 13.40 31.09
C THR A 36 -18.64 13.87 30.54
N GLU A 37 -18.77 15.19 30.34
CA GLU A 37 -19.93 15.72 29.62
C GLU A 37 -20.03 15.09 28.23
N HIS A 38 -21.28 14.82 27.81
CA HIS A 38 -21.56 14.26 26.50
C HIS A 38 -21.64 15.38 25.47
N LEU A 39 -21.30 15.07 24.23
CA LEU A 39 -21.54 15.97 23.12
C LEU A 39 -23.04 16.13 22.88
N GLN A 40 -23.45 17.32 22.39
CA GLN A 40 -24.83 17.58 21.98
C GLN A 40 -25.28 16.51 20.96
N ASP A 41 -26.43 15.89 21.22
CA ASP A 41 -27.00 14.77 20.45
C ASP A 41 -26.11 13.52 20.34
N GLY A 42 -25.08 13.44 21.19
CA GLY A 42 -24.15 12.31 21.28
C GLY A 42 -24.71 11.13 22.06
N LEU A 43 -24.20 9.93 21.74
CA LEU A 43 -24.47 8.72 22.51
C LEU A 43 -23.96 8.88 23.95
N ARG A 44 -24.73 8.42 24.93
CA ARG A 44 -24.42 8.56 26.36
C ARG A 44 -24.27 7.22 27.07
N PHE A 45 -23.39 7.16 28.06
CA PHE A 45 -23.25 5.99 28.92
C PHE A 45 -24.55 5.62 29.63
N SER A 46 -25.32 6.61 30.10
CA SER A 46 -26.61 6.37 30.77
C SER A 46 -27.63 5.65 29.90
N ILE A 47 -27.53 5.80 28.57
CA ILE A 47 -28.38 5.11 27.61
C ILE A 47 -27.80 3.71 27.34
N CYS A 48 -26.49 3.63 27.09
CA CYS A 48 -25.83 2.37 26.75
C CYS A 48 -25.85 1.33 27.87
N PHE A 49 -25.89 1.77 29.12
CA PHE A 49 -25.80 0.92 30.31
C PHE A 49 -27.10 0.86 31.11
N ALA A 50 -28.23 1.29 30.54
CA ALA A 50 -29.52 1.25 31.22
C ALA A 50 -29.99 -0.19 31.54
N SER A 51 -29.61 -1.15 30.70
CA SER A 51 -30.00 -2.56 30.79
C SER A 51 -28.81 -3.53 30.71
N VAL A 52 -27.60 -3.03 30.99
CA VAL A 52 -26.37 -3.83 30.93
C VAL A 52 -25.94 -4.18 32.33
N ASP A 53 -25.93 -5.46 32.68
CA ASP A 53 -25.52 -5.91 34.03
C ASP A 53 -24.06 -6.37 34.07
N SER A 54 -23.44 -6.59 32.91
CA SER A 54 -22.06 -7.04 32.80
C SER A 54 -21.34 -6.48 31.59
N LEU A 55 -20.03 -6.29 31.73
CA LEU A 55 -19.13 -5.85 30.67
C LEU A 55 -18.24 -7.02 30.24
N ARG A 56 -18.22 -7.32 28.94
CA ARG A 56 -17.38 -8.39 28.38
C ARG A 56 -16.27 -7.79 27.53
N LEU A 57 -15.05 -7.78 28.06
CA LEU A 57 -13.87 -7.31 27.32
C LEU A 57 -13.41 -8.40 26.35
N LYS A 58 -13.24 -8.00 25.10
CA LYS A 58 -12.80 -8.85 24.01
C LYS A 58 -11.27 -8.91 23.94
N LYS A 59 -10.77 -9.50 22.85
CA LYS A 59 -9.34 -9.62 22.57
C LYS A 59 -8.60 -8.29 22.76
N MET A 60 -7.42 -8.36 23.36
CA MET A 60 -6.52 -7.22 23.51
C MET A 60 -5.79 -6.92 22.18
N PHE A 61 -5.66 -5.63 21.87
CA PHE A 61 -4.96 -5.11 20.70
C PHE A 61 -3.70 -4.36 21.10
N ASP A 62 -2.74 -4.27 20.19
CA ASP A 62 -1.66 -3.32 20.35
C ASP A 62 -2.16 -1.89 20.16
N VAL A 63 -1.56 -0.95 20.88
CA VAL A 63 -1.83 0.48 20.69
C VAL A 63 -1.46 0.92 19.27
N SER A 64 -0.55 0.22 18.58
CA SER A 64 -0.27 0.45 17.15
C SER A 64 -1.48 0.19 16.24
N ASP A 65 -2.42 -0.65 16.67
CA ASP A 65 -3.58 -1.04 15.86
C ASP A 65 -4.77 -0.08 16.04
N LEU A 66 -4.59 0.98 16.84
CA LEU A 66 -5.65 1.91 17.20
C LEU A 66 -6.28 2.58 15.99
N ASP A 67 -5.48 3.01 15.02
CA ASP A 67 -5.98 3.72 13.83
C ASP A 67 -6.94 2.84 13.01
N ILE A 68 -6.70 1.53 12.98
CA ILE A 68 -7.59 0.56 12.31
C ILE A 68 -8.97 0.58 12.98
N LEU A 69 -9.00 0.55 14.32
CA LEU A 69 -10.25 0.57 15.07
C LEU A 69 -10.98 1.92 14.93
N LEU A 70 -10.23 3.02 15.02
CA LEU A 70 -10.80 4.37 14.94
C LEU A 70 -11.38 4.69 13.56
N SER A 71 -10.86 4.08 12.49
CA SER A 71 -11.40 4.27 11.13
C SER A 71 -12.89 3.92 11.02
N SER A 72 -13.36 2.97 11.83
CA SER A 72 -14.75 2.49 11.86
C SER A 72 -15.62 3.25 12.86
N CYS A 73 -15.02 4.05 13.73
CA CYS A 73 -15.71 4.75 14.81
C CYS A 73 -15.95 6.22 14.47
N ALA A 74 -17.01 6.79 15.03
CA ALA A 74 -17.16 8.23 15.14
C ALA A 74 -16.21 8.78 16.22
N ARG A 75 -16.15 10.11 16.32
CA ARG A 75 -15.39 10.78 17.38
C ARG A 75 -15.84 10.31 18.78
N PRO A 76 -14.94 10.27 19.78
CA PRO A 76 -15.28 9.97 21.17
C PRO A 76 -16.45 10.83 21.68
N GLN A 77 -17.41 10.21 22.36
CA GLN A 77 -18.59 10.92 22.89
C GLN A 77 -18.48 11.21 24.38
N GLN A 78 -17.97 10.23 25.15
CA GLN A 78 -17.76 10.34 26.59
C GLN A 78 -16.58 9.48 27.01
N LEU A 79 -15.94 9.87 28.11
CA LEU A 79 -14.94 9.07 28.81
C LEU A 79 -15.40 8.85 30.25
N ALA A 80 -14.97 7.75 30.88
CA ALA A 80 -15.27 7.44 32.28
C ALA A 80 -14.12 6.66 32.92
N LYS A 81 -14.07 6.68 34.27
CA LYS A 81 -13.19 5.80 35.05
C LYS A 81 -13.84 4.42 35.14
N LEU A 82 -13.09 3.37 34.79
CA LEU A 82 -13.43 1.98 35.09
C LEU A 82 -12.59 1.54 36.29
N PHE A 83 -13.26 1.37 37.43
CA PHE A 83 -12.62 1.14 38.73
C PHE A 83 -13.16 -0.15 39.39
N PRO A 84 -12.38 -0.88 40.21
CA PRO A 84 -12.89 -2.00 41.01
C PRO A 84 -14.03 -1.57 41.96
N LEU A 85 -15.00 -2.45 42.21
CA LEU A 85 -16.13 -2.14 43.10
C LEU A 85 -15.79 -2.33 44.59
N GLY A 86 -14.97 -3.33 44.92
CA GLY A 86 -14.51 -3.59 46.29
C GLY A 86 -13.06 -4.08 46.36
N ASP A 87 -12.56 -4.29 47.58
CA ASP A 87 -11.14 -4.62 47.84
C ASP A 87 -10.69 -5.94 47.18
N ALA A 88 -11.61 -6.90 47.05
CA ALA A 88 -11.35 -8.17 46.37
C ALA A 88 -11.07 -7.99 44.87
N ASP A 89 -11.64 -6.94 44.25
CA ASP A 89 -11.56 -6.66 42.81
C ASP A 89 -10.35 -5.78 42.45
N THR A 90 -9.78 -5.08 43.44
CA THR A 90 -8.70 -4.11 43.24
C THR A 90 -7.46 -4.75 42.61
N LYS A 91 -6.99 -5.86 43.20
CA LYS A 91 -5.76 -6.52 42.72
C LYS A 91 -5.90 -7.09 41.30
N PRO A 92 -7.00 -7.77 40.91
CA PRO A 92 -7.25 -8.15 39.52
C PRO A 92 -7.22 -6.97 38.54
N VAL A 93 -7.98 -5.90 38.81
CA VAL A 93 -8.09 -4.74 37.90
C VAL A 93 -6.75 -4.01 37.76
N GLU A 94 -6.02 -3.83 38.86
CA GLU A 94 -4.68 -3.26 38.81
C GLU A 94 -3.70 -4.13 38.01
N THR A 95 -3.78 -5.45 38.17
CA THR A 95 -2.93 -6.40 37.44
C THR A 95 -3.19 -6.29 35.94
N LEU A 96 -4.46 -6.18 35.54
CA LEU A 96 -4.86 -5.95 34.15
C LEU A 96 -4.31 -4.62 33.61
N ALA A 97 -4.49 -3.53 34.36
CA ALA A 97 -3.98 -2.21 33.96
C ALA A 97 -2.46 -2.19 33.83
N LYS A 98 -1.72 -2.77 34.79
CA LYS A 98 -0.26 -2.90 34.76
C LYS A 98 0.21 -3.75 33.58
N TYR A 99 -0.47 -4.86 33.30
CA TYR A 99 -0.19 -5.73 32.16
C TYR A 99 -0.37 -4.98 30.83
N MET A 100 -1.52 -4.33 30.65
CA MET A 100 -1.84 -3.55 29.47
C MET A 100 -0.86 -2.40 29.26
N LEU A 101 -0.48 -1.69 30.34
CA LEU A 101 0.49 -0.60 30.26
C LEU A 101 1.88 -1.11 29.83
N LYS A 102 2.38 -2.16 30.50
CA LYS A 102 3.69 -2.76 30.21
C LYS A 102 3.78 -3.28 28.78
N ARG A 103 2.69 -3.87 28.28
CA ARG A 103 2.63 -4.47 26.93
C ARG A 103 2.08 -3.54 25.86
N LYS A 104 1.79 -2.28 26.19
CA LYS A 104 1.15 -1.31 25.30
C LYS A 104 -0.10 -1.88 24.63
N LYS A 105 -1.00 -2.46 25.44
CA LYS A 105 -2.25 -3.06 25.00
C LYS A 105 -3.45 -2.22 25.39
N MET A 106 -4.50 -2.36 24.59
CA MET A 106 -5.86 -1.88 24.86
C MET A 106 -6.86 -3.01 24.61
N THR A 107 -8.08 -2.89 25.12
CA THR A 107 -9.16 -3.84 24.87
C THR A 107 -10.46 -3.09 24.66
N TYR A 108 -11.54 -3.78 24.34
CA TYR A 108 -12.84 -3.17 24.09
C TYR A 108 -13.98 -4.11 24.45
N ALA A 109 -15.15 -3.53 24.71
CA ALA A 109 -16.42 -4.23 24.71
C ALA A 109 -17.32 -3.71 23.58
N THR A 110 -18.21 -4.54 23.06
CA THR A 110 -19.25 -4.08 22.14
C THR A 110 -20.44 -3.58 22.94
N LEU A 111 -20.98 -2.42 22.56
CA LEU A 111 -22.15 -1.83 23.20
C LEU A 111 -23.39 -2.14 22.38
N VAL A 112 -24.34 -2.83 23.01
CA VAL A 112 -25.60 -3.27 22.39
C VAL A 112 -26.75 -2.71 23.21
N VAL A 113 -27.68 -2.02 22.57
CA VAL A 113 -28.91 -1.49 23.19
C VAL A 113 -30.09 -1.95 22.34
N ASN A 114 -31.07 -2.62 22.93
CA ASN A 114 -32.21 -3.21 22.22
C ASN A 114 -31.76 -4.07 21.02
N ASP A 115 -30.78 -4.96 21.26
CA ASP A 115 -30.16 -5.83 20.24
C ASP A 115 -29.45 -5.13 19.08
N ILE A 116 -29.28 -3.81 19.16
CA ILE A 116 -28.59 -3.01 18.16
C ILE A 116 -27.20 -2.64 18.66
N ALA A 117 -26.16 -3.00 17.89
CA ALA A 117 -24.79 -2.59 18.17
C ALA A 117 -24.59 -1.10 17.84
N LEU A 118 -24.44 -0.26 18.88
CA LEU A 118 -24.30 1.19 18.73
C LEU A 118 -22.85 1.66 18.62
N GLY A 119 -21.90 0.84 19.10
CA GLY A 119 -20.48 1.19 19.11
C GLY A 119 -19.65 0.24 19.94
N ILE A 120 -18.52 0.75 20.40
CA ILE A 120 -17.62 0.07 21.32
C ILE A 120 -17.31 0.93 22.55
N LEU A 121 -17.00 0.24 23.63
CA LEU A 121 -16.34 0.79 24.79
C LEU A 121 -14.87 0.43 24.71
N LEU A 122 -14.01 1.35 24.30
CA LEU A 122 -12.56 1.12 24.31
C LEU A 122 -12.03 1.31 25.73
N VAL A 123 -11.22 0.37 26.23
CA VAL A 123 -10.68 0.37 27.59
C VAL A 123 -9.16 0.31 27.53
N PHE A 124 -8.48 1.23 28.22
CA PHE A 124 -7.02 1.29 28.28
C PHE A 124 -6.52 1.82 29.63
N PRO A 125 -5.24 1.61 30.01
CA PRO A 125 -4.70 2.14 31.27
C PRO A 125 -4.61 3.66 31.25
N SER A 126 -5.15 4.33 32.27
CA SER A 126 -5.16 5.80 32.39
C SER A 126 -3.76 6.42 32.32
N ALA A 127 -2.75 5.73 32.84
CA ALA A 127 -1.34 6.14 32.79
C ALA A 127 -0.72 6.13 31.38
N MET A 128 -1.44 5.66 30.36
CA MET A 128 -0.96 5.64 28.98
C MET A 128 -1.19 6.99 28.29
N SER A 129 -0.25 7.93 28.50
CA SER A 129 -0.34 9.32 28.05
C SER A 129 -0.71 9.48 26.57
N LYS A 130 -0.11 8.67 25.67
CA LYS A 130 -0.40 8.72 24.24
C LYS A 130 -1.90 8.56 23.93
N LEU A 131 -2.58 7.59 24.57
CA LEU A 131 -4.01 7.38 24.35
C LEU A 131 -4.85 8.47 25.02
N ALA A 132 -4.45 8.89 26.23
CA ALA A 132 -5.09 10.01 26.93
C ALA A 132 -5.04 11.30 26.10
N ASP A 133 -3.95 11.57 25.38
CA ASP A 133 -3.81 12.72 24.51
C ASP A 133 -4.67 12.60 23.24
N ILE A 134 -4.66 11.42 22.58
CA ILE A 134 -5.49 11.14 21.40
C ILE A 134 -6.97 11.37 21.70
N PHE A 135 -7.45 10.88 22.85
CA PHE A 135 -8.85 11.01 23.26
C PHE A 135 -9.15 12.30 24.03
N LYS A 136 -8.17 13.17 24.21
CA LYS A 136 -8.30 14.42 24.98
C LYS A 136 -8.88 14.18 26.38
N ALA A 137 -8.43 13.11 27.05
CA ALA A 137 -8.88 12.78 28.39
C ALA A 137 -8.54 13.93 29.35
N PRO A 138 -9.50 14.39 30.17
CA PRO A 138 -9.27 15.44 31.15
C PRO A 138 -8.32 14.97 32.26
N PRO A 139 -7.68 15.90 33.01
CA PRO A 139 -6.61 15.58 33.94
C PRO A 139 -6.98 14.55 35.02
N ASP A 140 -8.20 14.60 35.50
CA ASP A 140 -8.78 13.67 36.49
C ASP A 140 -8.89 12.23 35.94
N LEU A 141 -8.96 12.04 34.62
CA LEU A 141 -8.93 10.74 33.95
C LEU A 141 -7.51 10.28 33.56
N ARG A 142 -6.48 11.09 33.84
CA ARG A 142 -5.06 10.77 33.57
C ARG A 142 -4.31 10.26 34.80
N GLU A 143 -4.97 10.27 35.97
CA GLU A 143 -4.44 9.72 37.22
C GLU A 143 -4.04 8.25 37.06
N SER A 144 -2.94 7.84 37.67
CA SER A 144 -2.50 6.45 37.65
C SER A 144 -3.45 5.56 38.49
N ASN A 145 -3.49 4.27 38.19
CA ASN A 145 -4.15 3.18 38.94
C ASN A 145 -5.57 2.78 38.52
N PHE A 146 -6.07 3.25 37.38
CA PHE A 146 -7.34 2.72 36.84
C PHE A 146 -7.31 2.53 35.32
N LEU A 147 -8.41 1.99 34.81
CA LEU A 147 -8.65 1.87 33.38
C LEU A 147 -9.56 3.03 32.95
N THR A 148 -9.23 3.68 31.86
CA THR A 148 -10.08 4.69 31.21
C THR A 148 -10.93 4.00 30.16
N ALA A 149 -12.24 4.23 30.21
CA ALA A 149 -13.20 3.73 29.24
C ALA A 149 -13.69 4.87 28.34
N VAL A 150 -13.68 4.64 27.02
CA VAL A 150 -14.05 5.63 26.00
C VAL A 150 -15.22 5.11 25.18
N LEU A 151 -16.29 5.91 25.11
CA LEU A 151 -17.47 5.64 24.31
C LEU A 151 -17.23 6.07 22.86
N LEU A 152 -17.14 5.08 21.98
CA LEU A 152 -16.91 5.26 20.54
C LEU A 152 -18.09 4.67 19.76
N PRO A 153 -19.04 5.51 19.30
CA PRO A 153 -20.11 5.07 18.42
C PRO A 153 -19.55 4.58 17.09
N TRP A 154 -20.26 3.70 16.41
CA TRP A 154 -19.94 3.38 15.02
C TRP A 154 -20.20 4.59 14.11
N ARG A 155 -19.35 4.78 13.11
CA ARG A 155 -19.53 5.85 12.11
C ARG A 155 -20.75 5.61 11.23
N LEU A 156 -21.11 4.34 11.02
CA LEU A 156 -22.31 3.91 10.33
C LEU A 156 -23.37 3.52 11.37
N THR A 157 -24.55 4.13 11.31
CA THR A 157 -25.68 3.74 12.16
C THR A 157 -26.23 2.39 11.70
N SER A 158 -26.82 1.62 12.61
CA SER A 158 -27.48 0.35 12.31
C SER A 158 -28.53 0.45 11.20
N ALA A 159 -29.31 1.54 11.15
CA ALA A 159 -30.27 1.77 10.06
C ALA A 159 -29.61 2.00 8.69
N ARG A 160 -28.39 2.59 8.66
CA ARG A 160 -27.57 2.65 7.44
C ARG A 160 -26.90 1.32 7.17
N TYR A 161 -26.49 0.60 8.20
CA TYR A 161 -25.85 -0.72 8.13
C TYR A 161 -26.79 -1.79 7.54
N GLU A 162 -28.05 -1.86 7.99
CA GLU A 162 -29.09 -2.76 7.49
C GLU A 162 -29.43 -2.48 6.02
N LYS A 163 -29.46 -1.20 5.63
CA LYS A 163 -29.66 -0.80 4.23
C LYS A 163 -28.49 -1.17 3.31
N ILE A 164 -27.29 -1.36 3.87
CA ILE A 164 -26.09 -1.72 3.10
C ILE A 164 -25.95 -3.26 2.98
N GLN A 165 -26.89 -4.07 3.49
CA GLN A 165 -26.82 -5.54 3.44
C GLN A 165 -25.41 -6.07 3.76
N TRP A 166 -24.87 -5.66 4.90
CA TRP A 166 -23.59 -6.20 5.37
C TRP A 166 -23.74 -7.68 5.71
N GLN A 167 -23.12 -8.55 4.90
CA GLN A 167 -22.87 -9.95 5.22
C GLN A 167 -22.00 -9.99 6.47
N GLY A 168 -22.56 -10.44 7.61
CA GLY A 168 -21.82 -10.49 8.88
C GLY A 168 -20.58 -11.37 8.76
N ARG A 169 -19.38 -10.83 9.04
CA ARG A 169 -18.08 -11.56 9.01
C ARG A 169 -18.04 -12.70 7.98
N GLY A 170 -18.41 -12.38 6.74
CA GLY A 170 -17.73 -12.92 5.57
C GLY A 170 -16.38 -12.20 5.44
N GLU A 171 -15.43 -12.93 4.91
CA GLU A 171 -14.21 -12.57 4.19
C GLU A 171 -13.69 -11.11 4.23
N LEU A 172 -12.36 -11.03 4.33
CA LEU A 172 -11.53 -9.83 4.24
C LEU A 172 -11.99 -8.89 3.13
N PRO A 173 -11.75 -7.57 3.28
CA PRO A 173 -12.32 -6.53 2.43
C PRO A 173 -12.14 -6.90 0.95
N ASP A 174 -13.26 -6.88 0.23
CA ASP A 174 -13.30 -6.80 -1.21
C ASP A 174 -12.17 -5.88 -1.66
N GLY A 175 -11.20 -6.48 -2.32
CA GLY A 175 -10.38 -5.74 -3.24
C GLY A 175 -11.35 -5.07 -4.21
N ASP A 176 -11.27 -3.74 -4.26
CA ASP A 176 -11.15 -3.03 -5.52
C ASP A 176 -12.15 -3.54 -6.58
N ASP A 177 -13.35 -2.92 -6.60
CA ASP A 177 -14.53 -3.04 -7.49
C ASP A 177 -14.34 -3.76 -8.86
N GLY A 178 -13.79 -4.96 -8.83
CA GLY A 178 -13.66 -5.86 -9.95
C GLY A 178 -14.89 -6.76 -9.97
N PRO A 179 -15.50 -7.04 -11.13
CA PRO A 179 -16.75 -7.79 -11.23
C PRO A 179 -16.73 -9.24 -10.71
N ASP A 180 -15.62 -9.73 -10.13
CA ASP A 180 -15.38 -11.15 -9.79
C ASP A 180 -14.92 -11.43 -8.35
N SER A 181 -14.84 -10.45 -7.44
CA SER A 181 -14.32 -10.65 -6.06
C SER A 181 -15.26 -11.38 -5.10
N GLY A 182 -16.56 -11.48 -5.39
CA GLY A 182 -17.57 -11.94 -4.43
C GLY A 182 -18.03 -13.41 -4.50
N ARG A 183 -17.42 -14.27 -5.34
CA ARG A 183 -17.79 -15.69 -5.36
C ARG A 183 -16.89 -16.48 -4.42
N ALA A 184 -17.42 -16.87 -3.26
CA ALA A 184 -16.76 -17.83 -2.38
C ALA A 184 -16.41 -19.10 -3.16
N ILE A 185 -15.20 -19.63 -2.98
CA ILE A 185 -14.77 -20.85 -3.65
C ILE A 185 -15.78 -21.96 -3.35
N PRO A 186 -16.44 -22.56 -4.35
CA PRO A 186 -17.40 -23.63 -4.13
C PRO A 186 -16.71 -24.72 -3.32
N THR A 187 -17.12 -24.83 -2.05
CA THR A 187 -16.67 -25.88 -1.15
C THR A 187 -17.44 -27.13 -1.49
N ASP A 188 -17.22 -27.67 -2.69
CA ASP A 188 -17.61 -29.03 -2.99
C ASP A 188 -17.05 -29.93 -1.88
N ALA A 189 -17.86 -30.88 -1.41
CA ALA A 189 -17.51 -31.82 -0.33
C ALA A 189 -16.26 -32.70 -0.61
N ARG A 190 -15.55 -32.45 -1.72
CA ARG A 190 -14.37 -33.17 -2.21
C ARG A 190 -13.04 -32.43 -2.00
N VAL A 191 -13.04 -31.17 -1.57
CA VAL A 191 -11.78 -30.43 -1.34
C VAL A 191 -11.16 -30.84 0.01
N PRO A 192 -9.90 -31.34 0.03
CA PRO A 192 -9.25 -31.73 1.29
C PRO A 192 -9.10 -30.55 2.26
N ALA A 193 -9.21 -30.82 3.56
CA ALA A 193 -9.11 -29.80 4.61
C ALA A 193 -7.80 -28.99 4.55
N SER A 194 -6.68 -29.62 4.16
CA SER A 194 -5.39 -28.92 3.99
C SER A 194 -5.41 -27.90 2.86
N VAL A 195 -6.19 -28.15 1.80
CA VAL A 195 -6.35 -27.22 0.68
C VAL A 195 -7.25 -26.06 1.09
N LEU A 196 -8.34 -26.34 1.81
CA LEU A 196 -9.21 -25.29 2.37
C LEU A 196 -8.46 -24.38 3.34
N GLN A 197 -7.62 -24.96 4.20
CA GLN A 197 -6.75 -24.19 5.08
C GLN A 197 -5.76 -23.33 4.29
N ALA A 198 -5.15 -23.87 3.24
CA ALA A 198 -4.24 -23.12 2.39
C ALA A 198 -4.93 -21.96 1.66
N ILE A 199 -6.14 -22.18 1.12
CA ILE A 199 -6.99 -21.15 0.51
C ILE A 199 -7.24 -20.03 1.52
N HIS A 200 -7.59 -20.38 2.76
CA HIS A 200 -7.86 -19.42 3.82
C HIS A 200 -6.61 -18.62 4.23
N ILE A 201 -5.45 -19.30 4.38
CA ILE A 201 -4.18 -18.64 4.73
C ILE A 201 -3.82 -17.56 3.72
N LEU A 202 -4.00 -17.85 2.43
CA LEU A 202 -3.57 -16.96 1.34
C LEU A 202 -4.65 -16.00 0.86
N ASN A 203 -5.88 -16.13 1.38
CA ASN A 203 -7.07 -15.50 0.82
C ASN A 203 -7.14 -15.71 -0.71
N PHE A 204 -7.04 -16.97 -1.12
CA PHE A 204 -6.87 -17.33 -2.53
C PHE A 204 -8.13 -16.97 -3.33
N PRO A 205 -8.06 -16.13 -4.37
CA PRO A 205 -9.25 -15.61 -5.03
C PRO A 205 -9.84 -16.63 -6.01
N GLN A 206 -11.16 -16.58 -6.17
CA GLN A 206 -11.90 -17.52 -7.00
C GLN A 206 -11.51 -17.48 -8.48
N TRP A 207 -11.30 -16.29 -9.05
CA TRP A 207 -10.87 -16.16 -10.45
C TRP A 207 -9.55 -16.91 -10.71
N LEU A 208 -8.61 -16.86 -9.75
CA LEU A 208 -7.32 -17.52 -9.88
C LEU A 208 -7.45 -19.02 -9.65
N TRP A 209 -8.37 -19.43 -8.78
CA TRP A 209 -8.71 -20.83 -8.58
C TRP A 209 -9.24 -21.47 -9.85
N ASP A 210 -10.21 -20.84 -10.50
CA ASP A 210 -10.77 -21.29 -11.76
C ASP A 210 -9.72 -21.27 -12.89
N HIS A 211 -8.92 -20.21 -12.93
CA HIS A 211 -7.82 -20.09 -13.88
C HIS A 211 -6.81 -21.22 -13.74
N MET A 212 -6.36 -21.52 -12.51
CA MET A 212 -5.31 -22.52 -12.26
C MET A 212 -5.82 -23.96 -12.35
N ARG A 213 -7.12 -24.22 -12.20
CA ARG A 213 -7.72 -25.55 -12.41
C ARG A 213 -7.92 -25.91 -13.89
N SER A 214 -7.81 -24.94 -14.78
CA SER A 214 -7.83 -25.20 -16.21
C SER A 214 -6.64 -26.10 -16.61
N PRO A 215 -6.77 -26.93 -17.67
CA PRO A 215 -5.67 -27.77 -18.12
C PRO A 215 -4.48 -26.93 -18.60
N ASN A 216 -3.27 -27.51 -18.46
CA ASN A 216 -2.01 -26.91 -18.92
C ASN A 216 -1.75 -25.52 -18.33
N ARG A 217 -1.58 -25.46 -17.00
CA ARG A 217 -1.25 -24.25 -16.25
C ARG A 217 0.15 -24.37 -15.62
N PRO A 218 1.22 -24.26 -16.42
CA PRO A 218 2.57 -24.20 -15.89
C PRO A 218 2.74 -22.90 -15.11
N HIS A 219 3.39 -22.97 -13.95
CA HIS A 219 3.68 -21.82 -13.12
C HIS A 219 5.10 -21.89 -12.58
N CYS A 220 5.57 -20.80 -11.98
CA CYS A 220 6.75 -20.81 -11.14
C CYS A 220 6.56 -19.91 -9.93
N VAL A 221 7.31 -20.18 -8.86
CA VAL A 221 7.22 -19.43 -7.60
C VAL A 221 8.53 -18.71 -7.29
N TRP A 222 8.46 -17.41 -7.05
CA TRP A 222 9.57 -16.53 -6.65
C TRP A 222 9.41 -16.09 -5.18
N ASN A 223 10.05 -16.81 -4.26
CA ASN A 223 9.82 -16.70 -2.82
C ASN A 223 11.09 -16.43 -1.99
N THR A 224 12.00 -15.58 -2.47
CA THR A 224 13.27 -15.24 -1.81
C THR A 224 13.15 -14.70 -0.37
N SER A 225 11.95 -14.33 0.07
CA SER A 225 11.64 -13.74 1.38
C SER A 225 10.75 -14.61 2.28
N ASP A 226 10.24 -15.74 1.78
CA ASP A 226 9.40 -16.67 2.54
C ASP A 226 10.09 -18.04 2.61
N GLY A 227 11.12 -18.10 3.45
CA GLY A 227 11.97 -19.27 3.64
C GLY A 227 13.07 -19.41 2.59
N THR A 228 13.44 -20.65 2.28
CA THR A 228 14.46 -20.99 1.27
C THR A 228 13.87 -21.94 0.22
N PRO A 229 14.49 -22.12 -0.96
CA PRO A 229 14.01 -23.10 -1.93
C PRO A 229 13.86 -24.53 -1.36
N LEU A 230 14.74 -24.92 -0.43
CA LEU A 230 14.74 -26.21 0.25
C LEU A 230 13.73 -26.30 1.41
N LYS A 231 13.49 -25.17 2.09
CA LYS A 231 12.58 -25.05 3.23
C LYS A 231 11.68 -23.83 3.01
N PRO A 232 10.64 -23.96 2.17
CA PRO A 232 9.69 -22.87 1.94
C PRO A 232 8.98 -22.50 3.24
N GLY A 233 8.65 -21.22 3.40
CA GLY A 233 7.82 -20.76 4.51
C GLY A 233 6.36 -21.14 4.35
N VAL A 234 5.56 -20.81 5.37
CA VAL A 234 4.18 -21.31 5.51
C VAL A 234 3.29 -20.89 4.35
N GLU A 235 3.42 -19.65 3.87
CA GLU A 235 2.60 -19.11 2.79
C GLU A 235 2.95 -19.76 1.45
N THR A 236 4.23 -20.00 1.18
CA THR A 236 4.68 -20.74 -0.01
C THR A 236 4.25 -22.21 0.03
N VAL A 237 4.28 -22.85 1.21
CA VAL A 237 3.74 -24.21 1.39
C VAL A 237 2.24 -24.25 1.10
N ALA A 238 1.48 -23.25 1.60
CA ALA A 238 0.06 -23.11 1.29
C ALA A 238 -0.17 -22.96 -0.22
N LEU A 239 0.58 -22.09 -0.90
CA LEU A 239 0.45 -21.89 -2.34
C LEU A 239 0.71 -23.19 -3.10
N ARG A 240 1.80 -23.89 -2.80
CA ARG A 240 2.13 -25.19 -3.42
C ARG A 240 1.06 -26.24 -3.16
N THR A 241 0.41 -26.21 -2.00
CA THR A 241 -0.71 -27.12 -1.66
C THR A 241 -1.91 -26.88 -2.57
N ILE A 242 -2.27 -25.61 -2.80
CA ILE A 242 -3.34 -25.22 -3.74
C ILE A 242 -2.97 -25.63 -5.17
N MET A 243 -1.76 -25.29 -5.63
CA MET A 243 -1.30 -25.59 -7.00
C MET A 243 -1.29 -27.08 -7.30
N LYS A 244 -0.83 -27.89 -6.34
CA LYS A 244 -0.88 -29.36 -6.44
C LYS A 244 -2.31 -29.87 -6.59
N TYR A 245 -3.26 -29.30 -5.85
CA TYR A 245 -4.67 -29.67 -5.97
C TYR A 245 -5.28 -29.26 -7.32
N CYS A 246 -4.87 -28.10 -7.85
CA CYS A 246 -5.26 -27.64 -9.18
C CYS A 246 -4.62 -28.45 -10.33
N ASN A 247 -3.74 -29.42 -10.06
CA ASN A 247 -2.88 -30.09 -11.04
C ASN A 247 -2.03 -29.11 -11.87
N ALA A 248 -1.70 -27.95 -11.30
CA ALA A 248 -0.81 -26.98 -11.92
C ALA A 248 0.64 -27.43 -11.73
N THR A 249 1.44 -27.34 -12.80
CA THR A 249 2.83 -27.84 -12.80
C THR A 249 3.80 -26.70 -12.50
N ASP A 250 4.63 -26.84 -11.45
CA ASP A 250 5.76 -25.92 -11.23
C ASP A 250 6.90 -26.31 -12.19
N VAL A 251 7.18 -25.46 -13.17
CA VAL A 251 8.20 -25.70 -14.20
C VAL A 251 9.51 -24.93 -13.93
N GLY A 252 9.59 -24.25 -12.77
CA GLY A 252 10.75 -23.46 -12.39
C GLY A 252 10.93 -22.17 -13.20
N HIS A 253 12.04 -21.46 -12.97
CA HIS A 253 12.19 -20.08 -13.47
C HIS A 253 12.71 -19.97 -14.91
N LYS A 254 13.16 -21.06 -15.52
CA LYS A 254 13.74 -21.04 -16.87
C LYS A 254 12.78 -21.51 -17.97
N ALA A 255 11.71 -22.19 -17.61
CA ALA A 255 10.72 -22.69 -18.54
C ALA A 255 9.64 -21.65 -18.85
N ASP A 256 8.83 -21.96 -19.86
CA ASP A 256 7.63 -21.20 -20.20
C ASP A 256 6.54 -21.42 -19.16
N VAL A 257 6.05 -20.33 -18.59
CA VAL A 257 5.05 -20.31 -17.55
C VAL A 257 3.81 -19.56 -18.01
N ARG A 258 2.67 -19.83 -17.42
CA ARG A 258 1.45 -19.01 -17.53
C ARG A 258 1.31 -18.04 -16.38
N VAL A 259 1.77 -18.43 -15.18
CA VAL A 259 1.69 -17.60 -13.97
C VAL A 259 3.02 -17.59 -13.25
N VAL A 260 3.51 -16.40 -12.91
CA VAL A 260 4.65 -16.17 -12.03
C VAL A 260 4.11 -15.72 -10.68
N PHE A 261 4.15 -16.60 -9.68
CA PHE A 261 3.80 -16.24 -8.31
C PHE A 261 4.99 -15.57 -7.62
N VAL A 262 4.79 -14.39 -7.06
CA VAL A 262 5.84 -13.61 -6.40
C VAL A 262 5.45 -13.39 -4.95
N HIS A 263 6.26 -13.89 -4.00
CA HIS A 263 6.02 -13.56 -2.62
C HIS A 263 6.17 -12.05 -2.39
N ILE A 264 5.27 -11.42 -1.65
CA ILE A 264 5.22 -9.95 -1.54
C ILE A 264 6.50 -9.36 -0.92
N GLY A 265 7.20 -10.12 -0.09
CA GLY A 265 8.51 -9.73 0.45
C GLY A 265 9.66 -9.77 -0.57
N SER A 266 9.45 -10.37 -1.74
CA SER A 266 10.47 -10.60 -2.77
C SER A 266 10.45 -9.58 -3.91
N LEU A 267 9.55 -8.59 -3.85
CA LEU A 267 9.38 -7.56 -4.89
C LEU A 267 10.69 -6.83 -5.26
N THR A 268 11.57 -6.58 -4.29
CA THR A 268 12.87 -5.91 -4.54
C THR A 268 13.87 -6.76 -5.34
N THR A 269 13.55 -8.03 -5.58
CA THR A 269 14.40 -8.97 -6.33
C THR A 269 13.75 -9.45 -7.63
N LEU A 270 12.65 -8.81 -8.07
CA LEU A 270 11.94 -9.17 -9.31
C LEU A 270 12.85 -9.18 -10.54
N HIS A 271 13.73 -8.19 -10.66
CA HIS A 271 14.71 -8.09 -11.75
C HIS A 271 15.66 -9.30 -11.85
N LYS A 272 15.76 -10.13 -10.81
CA LYS A 272 16.60 -11.34 -10.81
C LYS A 272 15.88 -12.58 -11.35
N ILE A 273 14.59 -12.48 -11.66
CA ILE A 273 13.85 -13.57 -12.29
C ILE A 273 14.43 -13.77 -13.71
N PRO A 274 14.92 -14.98 -14.06
CA PRO A 274 15.39 -15.27 -15.40
C PRO A 274 14.35 -14.93 -16.46
N GLY A 275 14.75 -14.16 -17.48
CA GLY A 275 13.86 -13.71 -18.55
C GLY A 275 12.74 -12.77 -18.09
N PHE A 276 12.88 -12.06 -16.97
CA PHE A 276 11.86 -11.16 -16.44
C PHE A 276 11.39 -10.13 -17.49
N VAL A 277 12.35 -9.41 -18.10
CA VAL A 277 12.05 -8.39 -19.13
C VAL A 277 11.38 -9.03 -20.34
N GLU A 278 11.91 -10.19 -20.79
CA GLU A 278 11.35 -10.92 -21.92
C GLU A 278 9.90 -11.35 -21.69
N ARG A 279 9.58 -11.86 -20.50
CA ARG A 279 8.21 -12.27 -20.13
C ARG A 279 7.24 -11.10 -20.16
N ARG A 280 7.67 -9.90 -19.72
CA ARG A 280 6.83 -8.70 -19.76
C ARG A 280 6.65 -8.16 -21.18
N LEU A 281 7.70 -8.24 -22.00
CA LEU A 281 7.75 -7.66 -23.34
C LEU A 281 7.12 -8.55 -24.44
N ARG A 282 7.39 -9.86 -24.41
CA ARG A 282 7.07 -10.78 -25.51
C ARG A 282 5.94 -11.75 -25.20
N ARG A 283 5.61 -11.92 -23.91
CA ARG A 283 4.70 -12.96 -23.44
C ARG A 283 3.54 -12.35 -22.66
N MET A 284 2.69 -11.58 -23.34
CA MET A 284 1.55 -10.86 -22.73
C MET A 284 0.57 -11.79 -22.01
N GLU A 285 0.56 -13.06 -22.37
CA GLU A 285 -0.27 -14.09 -21.78
C GLU A 285 0.24 -14.61 -20.41
N VAL A 286 1.45 -14.19 -19.99
CA VAL A 286 2.04 -14.47 -18.67
C VAL A 286 1.50 -13.48 -17.65
N GLN A 287 0.89 -14.01 -16.59
CA GLN A 287 0.41 -13.22 -15.45
C GLN A 287 1.45 -13.22 -14.32
N PHE A 288 1.61 -12.09 -13.66
CA PHE A 288 2.42 -11.98 -12.44
C PHE A 288 1.47 -11.78 -11.27
N VAL A 289 1.54 -12.65 -10.26
CA VAL A 289 0.63 -12.62 -9.13
C VAL A 289 1.42 -12.54 -7.84
N THR A 290 1.24 -11.49 -7.06
CA THR A 290 1.82 -11.40 -5.72
C THR A 290 1.07 -12.29 -4.75
N TYR A 291 1.73 -12.80 -3.70
CA TYR A 291 1.08 -13.52 -2.62
C TYR A 291 1.75 -13.32 -1.26
N GLY A 292 1.04 -13.67 -0.19
CA GLY A 292 1.57 -13.72 1.18
C GLY A 292 1.65 -12.36 1.88
N THR A 293 2.41 -12.34 2.97
CA THR A 293 2.55 -11.21 3.88
C THR A 293 4.03 -10.93 4.14
N HIS A 294 4.38 -9.66 4.37
CA HIS A 294 5.76 -9.34 4.73
C HIS A 294 5.84 -8.05 5.54
N GLN A 295 6.59 -8.07 6.64
CA GLN A 295 6.69 -6.95 7.59
C GLN A 295 7.22 -5.64 6.99
N LYS A 296 7.98 -5.70 5.89
CA LYS A 296 8.48 -4.50 5.19
C LYS A 296 7.48 -3.93 4.18
N VAL A 297 6.35 -4.59 3.98
CA VAL A 297 5.33 -4.19 3.00
C VAL A 297 4.07 -3.76 3.75
N PRO A 298 3.43 -2.63 3.40
CA PRO A 298 2.16 -2.22 3.99
C PRO A 298 1.09 -3.32 3.91
N VAL A 299 0.33 -3.51 4.99
CA VAL A 299 -0.74 -4.52 5.09
C VAL A 299 -1.74 -4.43 3.93
N GLY A 300 -2.06 -3.20 3.51
CA GLY A 300 -2.94 -2.95 2.37
C GLY A 300 -2.41 -3.45 1.03
N ARG A 301 -1.19 -4.01 0.94
CA ARG A 301 -0.62 -4.67 -0.24
C ARG A 301 -0.44 -6.19 -0.08
N TRP A 302 -0.79 -6.75 1.07
CA TRP A 302 -0.67 -8.18 1.31
C TRP A 302 -1.73 -8.96 0.52
N GLY A 303 -1.48 -10.26 0.35
CA GLY A 303 -2.40 -11.20 -0.29
C GLY A 303 -2.18 -11.39 -1.79
N MET A 304 -3.14 -12.08 -2.41
CA MET A 304 -3.14 -12.47 -3.82
C MET A 304 -3.58 -11.33 -4.73
N ARG A 305 -2.71 -10.84 -5.62
CA ARG A 305 -3.03 -9.75 -6.56
C ARG A 305 -2.26 -9.89 -7.86
N GLU A 306 -2.92 -9.63 -8.97
CA GLU A 306 -2.20 -9.48 -10.24
C GLU A 306 -1.41 -8.16 -10.25
N ILE A 307 -0.20 -8.22 -10.82
CA ILE A 307 0.66 -7.08 -11.11
C ILE A 307 1.14 -7.19 -12.56
N PHE A 308 1.55 -6.07 -13.14
CA PHE A 308 2.10 -5.98 -14.49
C PHE A 308 1.12 -6.45 -15.58
N ALA A 309 -0.14 -5.99 -15.51
CA ALA A 309 -1.20 -6.44 -16.40
C ALA A 309 -1.00 -5.99 -17.86
N ALA A 310 -0.90 -4.68 -18.12
CA ALA A 310 -0.82 -4.13 -19.48
C ALA A 310 -0.03 -2.82 -19.53
N GLY A 311 0.16 -2.26 -20.73
CA GLY A 311 0.74 -0.93 -20.90
C GLY A 311 2.21 -0.80 -20.49
N GLY A 312 2.66 0.44 -20.29
CA GLY A 312 4.02 0.68 -19.84
C GLY A 312 4.35 2.11 -19.44
N VAL A 313 5.49 2.24 -18.77
CA VAL A 313 6.08 3.52 -18.40
C VAL A 313 7.40 3.70 -19.11
N VAL A 314 7.58 4.87 -19.72
CA VAL A 314 8.80 5.26 -20.42
C VAL A 314 9.51 6.38 -19.65
N THR A 315 10.82 6.24 -19.51
CA THR A 315 11.70 7.35 -19.13
C THR A 315 12.84 7.44 -20.13
N PHE A 316 13.69 8.44 -20.01
CA PHE A 316 14.69 8.77 -21.01
C PHE A 316 16.04 9.06 -20.35
N THR A 317 17.11 8.76 -21.07
CA THR A 317 18.43 9.29 -20.72
C THR A 317 18.58 10.72 -21.24
N PRO A 318 19.52 11.52 -20.70
CA PRO A 318 19.78 12.87 -21.21
C PRO A 318 20.11 12.86 -22.70
N SER A 319 20.95 11.91 -23.11
CA SER A 319 21.38 11.74 -24.50
C SER A 319 20.23 11.46 -25.48
N ALA A 320 19.10 10.88 -25.04
CA ALA A 320 17.94 10.71 -25.90
C ALA A 320 17.32 12.04 -26.37
N PHE A 321 17.38 13.07 -25.52
CA PHE A 321 16.93 14.42 -25.86
C PHE A 321 17.96 15.19 -26.67
N VAL A 322 19.26 15.00 -26.40
CA VAL A 322 20.34 15.72 -27.07
C VAL A 322 20.65 15.14 -28.45
N ASP A 323 20.81 13.82 -28.55
CA ASP A 323 21.20 13.14 -29.80
C ASP A 323 20.04 13.08 -30.81
N THR A 324 18.80 12.88 -30.31
CA THR A 324 17.63 12.59 -31.16
C THR A 324 16.36 13.34 -30.73
N PRO A 325 16.40 14.68 -30.56
CA PRO A 325 15.31 15.45 -29.97
C PRO A 325 13.97 15.28 -30.70
N VAL A 326 13.98 15.35 -32.03
CA VAL A 326 12.77 15.29 -32.86
C VAL A 326 12.04 13.97 -32.66
N THR A 327 12.74 12.84 -32.72
CA THR A 327 12.11 11.52 -32.55
C THR A 327 11.68 11.28 -31.12
N THR A 328 12.42 11.80 -30.14
CA THR A 328 12.05 11.74 -28.72
C THR A 328 10.75 12.51 -28.46
N PHE A 329 10.60 13.73 -28.98
CA PHE A 329 9.36 14.50 -28.84
C PHE A 329 8.17 13.87 -29.58
N GLN A 330 8.39 13.25 -30.74
CA GLN A 330 7.36 12.49 -31.44
C GLN A 330 6.91 11.27 -30.61
N LEU A 331 7.85 10.55 -30.00
CA LEU A 331 7.52 9.43 -29.13
C LEU A 331 6.70 9.89 -27.92
N ILE A 332 7.10 10.99 -27.26
CA ILE A 332 6.36 11.57 -26.13
C ILE A 332 4.92 11.92 -26.53
N SER A 333 4.74 12.54 -27.70
CA SER A 333 3.41 12.90 -28.20
C SER A 333 2.52 11.65 -28.39
N ARG A 334 3.08 10.56 -28.94
CA ARG A 334 2.36 9.28 -29.09
C ARG A 334 2.05 8.62 -27.76
N ILE A 335 2.97 8.69 -26.80
CA ILE A 335 2.72 8.15 -25.45
C ILE A 335 1.56 8.90 -24.80
N ASN A 336 1.51 10.23 -24.94
CA ASN A 336 0.43 11.05 -24.42
C ASN A 336 -0.94 10.74 -25.06
N GLU A 337 -0.96 10.34 -26.33
CA GLU A 337 -2.18 9.88 -27.03
C GLU A 337 -2.60 8.45 -26.63
N HIS A 338 -1.73 7.69 -25.96
CA HIS A 338 -1.95 6.27 -25.69
C HIS A 338 -2.53 6.04 -24.29
N PRO A 339 -3.70 5.36 -24.13
CA PRO A 339 -4.40 5.26 -22.84
C PRO A 339 -3.67 4.41 -21.78
N LEU A 340 -2.86 3.44 -22.21
CA LEU A 340 -2.15 2.51 -21.32
C LEU A 340 -0.66 2.85 -21.13
N TRP A 341 -0.18 3.97 -21.67
CA TRP A 341 1.23 4.32 -21.59
C TRP A 341 1.42 5.70 -20.98
N GLN A 342 2.49 5.84 -20.22
CA GLN A 342 2.89 7.12 -19.65
C GLN A 342 4.38 7.30 -19.82
N CYS A 343 4.82 8.56 -19.87
CA CYS A 343 6.24 8.85 -19.78
C CYS A 343 6.52 9.83 -18.65
N TYR A 344 7.69 9.70 -18.04
CA TYR A 344 8.11 10.57 -16.97
C TYR A 344 9.59 10.91 -17.07
N VAL A 345 9.93 12.06 -16.49
CA VAL A 345 11.29 12.57 -16.37
C VAL A 345 11.55 13.00 -14.94
N THR A 346 12.80 12.87 -14.49
CA THR A 346 13.23 13.30 -13.17
C THR A 346 13.87 14.69 -13.24
N PRO A 347 13.87 15.46 -12.12
CA PRO A 347 14.62 16.72 -12.05
C PRO A 347 16.09 16.58 -12.45
N ALA A 348 16.73 15.49 -12.02
CA ALA A 348 18.12 15.20 -12.35
C ALA A 348 18.34 15.00 -13.86
N MET A 349 17.41 14.33 -14.55
CA MET A 349 17.53 14.15 -16.00
C MET A 349 17.36 15.48 -16.73
N VAL A 350 16.34 16.29 -16.37
CA VAL A 350 16.13 17.61 -16.98
C VAL A 350 17.39 18.46 -16.81
N ALA A 351 17.95 18.55 -15.60
CA ALA A 351 19.19 19.28 -15.35
C ALA A 351 20.39 18.77 -16.15
N ALA A 352 20.51 17.45 -16.35
CA ALA A 352 21.58 16.89 -17.17
C ALA A 352 21.46 17.31 -18.65
N VAL A 353 20.25 17.31 -19.21
CA VAL A 353 19.99 17.81 -20.57
C VAL A 353 20.38 19.29 -20.70
N LEU A 354 20.06 20.11 -19.69
CA LEU A 354 20.45 21.53 -19.68
C LEU A 354 21.95 21.72 -19.69
N ASN A 355 22.68 20.95 -18.87
CA ASN A 355 24.13 21.04 -18.77
C ASN A 355 24.82 20.62 -20.08
N GLU A 356 24.20 19.74 -20.87
CA GLU A 356 24.72 19.32 -22.18
C GLU A 356 24.41 20.33 -23.31
N LEU A 357 23.37 21.17 -23.16
CA LEU A 357 22.88 22.08 -24.20
C LEU A 357 23.39 23.53 -24.10
N ASP A 358 24.41 23.80 -23.26
CA ASP A 358 25.24 25.04 -23.14
C ASP A 358 24.52 26.41 -23.19
N SER A 359 23.19 26.48 -23.15
CA SER A 359 22.41 27.72 -23.22
C SER A 359 20.98 27.57 -22.69
N ASP A 360 20.60 28.45 -21.75
CA ASP A 360 19.20 28.68 -21.33
C ASP A 360 18.26 29.07 -22.49
N LYS A 361 18.83 29.45 -23.65
CA LYS A 361 18.07 29.86 -24.83
C LYS A 361 17.86 28.75 -25.85
N ASP A 362 18.35 27.54 -25.60
CA ASP A 362 18.15 26.43 -26.53
C ASP A 362 16.64 26.13 -26.68
N PRO A 363 16.10 26.12 -27.92
CA PRO A 363 14.71 25.76 -28.20
C PRO A 363 14.29 24.41 -27.61
N LEU A 364 15.22 23.46 -27.46
CA LEU A 364 14.97 22.14 -26.87
C LEU A 364 14.60 22.25 -25.39
N ASN A 365 15.28 23.11 -24.62
CA ASN A 365 15.00 23.32 -23.20
C ASN A 365 13.59 23.84 -23.01
N ARG A 366 13.22 24.84 -23.81
CA ARG A 366 11.86 25.37 -23.82
C ARG A 366 10.84 24.28 -24.17
N ARG A 367 11.14 23.45 -25.17
CA ARG A 367 10.22 22.40 -25.60
C ARG A 367 10.00 21.32 -24.54
N ILE A 368 11.03 20.92 -23.81
CA ILE A 368 10.91 19.95 -22.70
C ILE A 368 10.02 20.52 -21.59
N LEU A 369 10.22 21.79 -21.23
CA LEU A 369 9.40 22.46 -20.21
C LEU A 369 7.94 22.58 -20.65
N GLU A 370 7.68 22.95 -21.91
CA GLU A 370 6.32 22.98 -22.47
C GLU A 370 5.64 21.61 -22.35
N LEU A 371 6.34 20.53 -22.69
CA LEU A 371 5.79 19.16 -22.56
C LEU A 371 5.51 18.75 -21.11
N ILE A 372 6.26 19.28 -20.13
CA ILE A 372 6.01 19.08 -18.70
C ILE A 372 4.80 19.92 -18.26
N GLU A 373 4.74 21.20 -18.62
CA GLU A 373 3.67 22.14 -18.26
C GLU A 373 2.32 21.72 -18.86
N ASP A 374 2.32 21.23 -20.10
CA ASP A 374 1.13 20.70 -20.79
C ASP A 374 0.70 19.32 -20.26
N GLY A 375 1.50 18.69 -19.39
CA GLY A 375 1.21 17.38 -18.80
C GLY A 375 1.45 16.19 -19.74
N HIS A 376 2.11 16.39 -20.88
CA HIS A 376 2.48 15.30 -21.80
C HIS A 376 3.60 14.41 -21.23
N ILE A 377 4.41 14.96 -20.33
CA ILE A 377 5.44 14.24 -19.58
C ILE A 377 5.19 14.44 -18.09
N LEU A 378 5.13 13.34 -17.34
CA LEU A 378 5.06 13.41 -15.89
C LEU A 378 6.40 13.88 -15.32
N PHE A 379 6.38 14.96 -14.56
CA PHE A 379 7.56 15.45 -13.86
C PHE A 379 7.58 14.89 -12.43
N LEU A 380 8.41 13.87 -12.20
CA LEU A 380 8.35 13.06 -10.98
C LEU A 380 9.74 12.94 -10.35
N GLN A 381 9.86 13.36 -9.08
CA GLN A 381 10.95 12.88 -8.25
C GLN A 381 10.62 11.46 -7.78
N THR A 382 11.59 10.56 -7.82
CA THR A 382 11.35 9.18 -7.43
C THR A 382 10.99 9.04 -5.94
N PRO A 383 9.87 8.39 -5.57
CA PRO A 383 9.45 8.25 -4.18
C PRO A 383 10.37 7.31 -3.38
N PRO A 384 10.66 7.60 -2.10
CA PRO A 384 11.54 6.75 -1.29
C PRO A 384 10.88 5.41 -0.96
N LEU A 385 11.66 4.32 -1.07
CA LEU A 385 11.21 2.95 -0.72
C LEU A 385 10.98 2.74 0.78
N ILE A 386 11.73 3.46 1.63
CA ILE A 386 11.76 3.23 3.08
C ILE A 386 10.88 4.28 3.76
N ARG A 387 9.77 3.84 4.34
CA ARG A 387 9.08 4.62 5.38
C ARG A 387 9.98 4.60 6.61
N GLY A 388 10.75 5.67 6.82
CA GLY A 388 11.60 5.81 8.00
C GLY A 388 10.78 5.65 9.27
N THR A 389 11.12 4.67 10.12
CA THR A 389 10.55 4.50 11.47
C THR A 389 11.32 5.27 12.53
N LYS A 390 12.42 5.93 12.15
CA LYS A 390 13.24 6.71 13.08
C LYS A 390 12.60 8.08 13.29
N GLN A 391 12.30 8.39 14.55
CA GLN A 391 11.77 9.68 15.01
C GLN A 391 12.66 10.82 14.49
N GLY A 392 12.13 11.70 13.65
CA GLY A 392 12.81 12.93 13.25
C GLY A 392 12.34 13.51 11.91
N ALA A 393 12.40 12.74 10.83
CA ALA A 393 11.96 13.17 9.51
C ALA A 393 11.37 11.97 8.76
N SER A 394 10.19 12.15 8.16
CA SER A 394 9.59 11.13 7.29
C SER A 394 10.08 11.40 5.86
N PRO A 395 10.93 10.55 5.26
CA PRO A 395 11.39 10.73 3.88
C PRO A 395 10.22 10.88 2.89
N SER A 396 9.09 10.24 3.19
CA SER A 396 7.87 10.36 2.41
C SER A 396 7.25 11.76 2.52
N GLN A 397 7.28 12.42 3.69
CA GLN A 397 6.79 13.80 3.83
C GLN A 397 7.70 14.79 3.13
N ASP A 398 9.02 14.61 3.21
CA ASP A 398 9.98 15.45 2.49
C ASP A 398 9.77 15.31 0.98
N TRP A 399 9.59 14.07 0.51
CA TRP A 399 9.28 13.80 -0.89
C TRP A 399 7.94 14.41 -1.33
N ILE A 400 6.85 14.24 -0.56
CA ILE A 400 5.55 14.87 -0.85
C ILE A 400 5.69 16.39 -0.92
N SER A 401 6.42 16.98 0.03
CA SER A 401 6.64 18.43 0.08
C SER A 401 7.41 18.91 -1.14
N LEU A 402 8.50 18.24 -1.49
CA LEU A 402 9.28 18.55 -2.70
C LEU A 402 8.43 18.41 -3.96
N GLN A 403 7.71 17.30 -4.14
CA GLN A 403 6.85 17.08 -5.29
C GLN A 403 5.75 18.16 -5.39
N THR A 404 5.18 18.58 -4.26
CA THR A 404 4.20 19.69 -4.19
C THR A 404 4.80 21.03 -4.60
N VAL A 405 6.06 21.29 -4.23
CA VAL A 405 6.78 22.49 -4.67
C VAL A 405 7.02 22.43 -6.18
N LEU A 406 7.57 21.32 -6.68
CA LEU A 406 7.90 21.15 -8.09
C LEU A 406 6.68 21.37 -9.00
N MET A 407 5.51 20.85 -8.63
CA MET A 407 4.26 21.03 -9.39
C MET A 407 3.74 22.48 -9.44
N ARG A 408 4.27 23.39 -8.62
CA ARG A 408 3.85 24.81 -8.57
C ARG A 408 4.82 25.75 -9.27
N LEU A 409 5.99 25.27 -9.68
CA LEU A 409 7.00 26.09 -10.34
C LEU A 409 6.67 26.20 -11.83
N SER A 410 6.80 27.41 -12.38
CA SER A 410 6.81 27.64 -13.82
C SER A 410 8.20 27.38 -14.41
N GLY A 411 8.31 27.27 -15.73
CA GLY A 411 9.52 26.85 -16.46
C GLY A 411 10.85 27.29 -15.84
N ARG A 412 11.10 28.60 -15.68
CA ARG A 412 12.37 29.08 -15.11
C ARG A 412 12.59 28.67 -13.65
N GLY A 413 11.52 28.68 -12.83
CA GLY A 413 11.59 28.20 -11.46
C GLY A 413 11.90 26.71 -11.39
N LEU A 414 11.28 25.94 -12.29
CA LEU A 414 11.47 24.50 -12.42
C LEU A 414 12.92 24.18 -12.80
N LEU A 415 13.48 24.88 -13.79
CA LEU A 415 14.87 24.73 -14.23
C LEU A 415 15.85 24.97 -13.08
N ASN A 416 15.70 26.10 -12.37
CA ASN A 416 16.57 26.44 -11.24
C ASN A 416 16.55 25.35 -10.16
N GLU A 417 15.37 24.81 -9.87
CA GLU A 417 15.20 23.78 -8.86
C GLU A 417 15.77 22.43 -9.33
N CYS A 418 15.62 22.07 -10.62
CA CYS A 418 16.27 20.91 -11.22
C CYS A 418 17.79 20.99 -11.08
N THR A 419 18.39 22.12 -11.47
CA THR A 419 19.84 22.35 -11.37
C THR A 419 20.31 22.25 -9.93
N ARG A 420 19.58 22.84 -8.98
CA ARG A 420 19.90 22.75 -7.55
C ARG A 420 19.87 21.31 -7.05
N LEU A 421 18.84 20.54 -7.39
CA LEU A 421 18.71 19.14 -7.01
C LEU A 421 19.82 18.29 -7.63
N PHE A 422 20.13 18.50 -8.91
CA PHE A 422 21.20 17.82 -9.61
C PHE A 422 22.56 18.08 -8.96
N GLN A 423 22.91 19.36 -8.75
CA GLN A 423 24.16 19.73 -8.07
C GLN A 423 24.24 19.10 -6.68
N SER A 424 23.15 19.13 -5.90
CA SER A 424 23.12 18.50 -4.59
C SER A 424 23.30 16.98 -4.64
N GLN A 425 22.73 16.33 -5.65
CA GLN A 425 22.75 14.87 -5.79
C GLN A 425 24.09 14.36 -6.31
N PHE A 426 24.73 15.10 -7.21
CA PHE A 426 25.97 14.73 -7.89
C PHE A 426 27.21 15.51 -7.41
N ALA A 427 27.10 16.29 -6.31
CA ALA A 427 28.19 17.12 -5.76
C ALA A 427 29.51 16.36 -5.54
N ASN A 428 29.44 15.06 -5.22
CA ASN A 428 30.59 14.22 -4.93
C ASN A 428 30.96 13.26 -6.08
N VAL A 429 30.37 13.45 -7.26
CA VAL A 429 30.64 12.61 -8.44
C VAL A 429 31.54 13.40 -9.39
N SER A 430 32.66 12.81 -9.81
CA SER A 430 33.57 13.46 -10.77
C SER A 430 32.92 13.57 -12.15
N GLU A 431 33.28 14.61 -12.92
CA GLU A 431 32.72 14.88 -14.26
C GLU A 431 32.80 13.65 -15.19
N MET A 432 33.94 12.95 -15.20
CA MET A 432 34.13 11.73 -16.00
C MET A 432 33.15 10.59 -15.65
N ASN A 433 32.59 10.60 -14.44
CA ASN A 433 31.70 9.57 -13.94
C ASN A 433 30.22 10.00 -13.91
N ILE A 434 29.90 11.26 -14.25
CA ILE A 434 28.53 11.79 -14.21
C ILE A 434 27.60 10.95 -15.06
N HIS A 435 28.00 10.62 -16.29
CA HIS A 435 27.17 9.81 -17.20
C HIS A 435 26.84 8.44 -16.59
N SER A 436 27.84 7.71 -16.07
CA SER A 436 27.60 6.43 -15.40
C SER A 436 26.71 6.57 -14.17
N ALA A 437 26.88 7.64 -13.39
CA ALA A 437 26.06 7.91 -12.22
C ALA A 437 24.61 8.25 -12.61
N MET A 438 24.39 8.91 -13.75
CA MET A 438 23.07 9.19 -14.31
C MET A 438 22.34 7.93 -14.75
N ILE A 439 22.99 7.03 -15.49
CA ILE A 439 22.41 5.73 -15.86
C ILE A 439 22.03 4.92 -14.61
N GLN A 440 22.90 4.94 -13.59
CA GLN A 440 22.59 4.29 -12.31
C GLN A 440 21.41 4.96 -11.59
N ASN A 441 21.32 6.29 -11.63
CA ASN A 441 20.20 7.03 -11.05
C ASN A 441 18.87 6.70 -11.73
N ILE A 442 18.85 6.60 -13.07
CA ILE A 442 17.66 6.21 -13.84
C ILE A 442 17.23 4.80 -13.46
N SER A 443 18.17 3.84 -13.41
CA SER A 443 17.90 2.44 -13.05
C SER A 443 17.32 2.32 -11.63
N GLN A 444 17.91 3.04 -10.67
CA GLN A 444 17.42 3.11 -9.30
C GLN A 444 16.03 3.79 -9.23
N GLY A 445 15.86 4.85 -10.01
CA GLY A 445 14.60 5.56 -10.17
C GLY A 445 13.46 4.64 -10.60
N LEU A 446 13.66 3.94 -11.72
CA LEU A 446 12.70 2.97 -12.24
C LEU A 446 12.42 1.83 -11.25
N THR A 447 13.43 1.33 -10.55
CA THR A 447 13.23 0.31 -9.51
C THR A 447 12.24 0.78 -8.44
N TRP A 448 12.31 2.06 -8.06
CA TRP A 448 11.40 2.61 -7.06
C TRP A 448 10.02 2.87 -7.64
N VAL A 449 9.92 3.36 -8.87
CA VAL A 449 8.65 3.52 -9.59
C VAL A 449 7.94 2.17 -9.74
N GLU A 450 8.63 1.16 -10.27
CA GLU A 450 8.13 -0.22 -10.39
C GLU A 450 7.72 -0.84 -9.05
N SER A 451 8.32 -0.41 -7.94
CA SER A 451 7.94 -0.92 -6.62
C SER A 451 6.63 -0.32 -6.07
N GLN A 452 6.16 0.79 -6.63
CA GLN A 452 4.97 1.49 -6.15
C GLN A 452 3.71 0.72 -6.54
N PRO A 453 2.71 0.60 -5.65
CA PRO A 453 1.51 -0.21 -5.91
C PRO A 453 0.75 0.23 -7.16
N VAL A 454 0.60 1.54 -7.36
CA VAL A 454 -0.14 2.09 -8.51
C VAL A 454 0.51 1.68 -9.82
N PHE A 455 1.85 1.77 -9.91
CA PHE A 455 2.59 1.39 -11.10
C PHE A 455 2.58 -0.13 -11.33
N GLN A 456 2.66 -0.94 -10.27
CA GLN A 456 2.53 -2.40 -10.40
C GLN A 456 1.16 -2.83 -10.88
N LYS A 457 0.09 -2.14 -10.45
CA LYS A 457 -1.27 -2.45 -10.86
C LYS A 457 -1.50 -2.07 -12.33
N GLU A 458 -1.03 -0.89 -12.73
CA GLU A 458 -1.38 -0.29 -14.01
C GLU A 458 -0.43 -0.68 -15.16
N PHE A 459 0.87 -0.81 -14.90
CA PHE A 459 1.86 -0.90 -15.98
C PHE A 459 2.64 -2.20 -15.98
N ARG A 460 2.75 -2.81 -17.16
CA ARG A 460 3.51 -4.04 -17.38
C ARG A 460 4.96 -3.75 -17.74
N ARG A 461 5.18 -2.83 -18.67
CA ARG A 461 6.50 -2.57 -19.27
C ARG A 461 7.15 -1.33 -18.64
N PHE A 462 8.46 -1.38 -18.46
CA PHE A 462 9.25 -0.28 -17.90
C PHE A 462 10.46 -0.08 -18.80
N VAL A 463 10.50 1.07 -19.46
CA VAL A 463 11.37 1.31 -20.60
C VAL A 463 12.22 2.55 -20.38
N VAL A 464 13.51 2.44 -20.65
CA VAL A 464 14.44 3.55 -20.79
C VAL A 464 14.75 3.74 -22.26
N VAL A 465 14.42 4.92 -22.76
CA VAL A 465 14.78 5.36 -24.10
C VAL A 465 16.17 6.00 -24.04
N THR A 466 17.08 5.47 -24.84
CA THR A 466 18.50 5.83 -24.84
C THR A 466 18.87 6.71 -26.03
N GLY A 467 19.93 7.50 -25.90
CA GLY A 467 20.57 8.23 -27.00
C GLY A 467 21.46 7.33 -27.86
N LEU A 468 22.11 7.94 -28.85
CA LEU A 468 23.00 7.26 -29.80
C LEU A 468 24.35 6.90 -29.16
N GLN A 469 24.76 7.60 -28.11
CA GLN A 469 26.02 7.32 -27.40
C GLN A 469 25.97 6.06 -26.52
N GLU A 470 24.78 5.58 -26.16
CA GLU A 470 24.56 4.55 -25.14
C GLU A 470 24.51 3.11 -25.73
N LYS A 471 25.36 2.81 -26.72
CA LYS A 471 25.30 1.54 -27.49
C LYS A 471 25.64 0.28 -26.70
N ASN A 472 26.34 0.42 -25.57
CA ASN A 472 26.87 -0.70 -24.79
C ASN A 472 25.98 -1.09 -23.60
N ILE A 473 24.79 -0.51 -23.47
CA ILE A 473 23.87 -0.88 -22.39
C ILE A 473 23.10 -2.15 -22.81
N PRO A 474 23.15 -3.24 -22.02
CA PRO A 474 22.33 -4.41 -22.27
C PRO A 474 20.84 -4.05 -22.30
N TRP A 475 20.11 -4.58 -23.27
CA TRP A 475 18.69 -4.24 -23.49
C TRP A 475 17.78 -4.61 -22.31
N ASP A 476 18.21 -5.54 -21.44
CA ASP A 476 17.48 -6.06 -20.28
C ASP A 476 18.10 -5.62 -18.93
N ARG A 477 18.97 -4.61 -18.95
CA ARG A 477 19.70 -4.14 -17.78
C ARG A 477 18.76 -3.81 -16.62
N ASP A 478 19.13 -4.32 -15.44
CA ASP A 478 18.47 -4.09 -14.15
C ASP A 478 16.97 -4.49 -14.14
N GLY A 479 16.55 -5.33 -15.09
CA GLY A 479 15.15 -5.76 -15.22
C GLY A 479 14.28 -4.79 -16.01
N PHE A 480 14.86 -3.82 -16.73
CA PHE A 480 14.15 -2.84 -17.56
C PHE A 480 14.51 -3.01 -19.04
N GLU A 481 13.66 -2.47 -19.90
CA GLU A 481 13.89 -2.41 -21.33
C GLU A 481 14.74 -1.18 -21.68
N TRP A 482 15.93 -1.35 -22.26
CA TRP A 482 16.81 -0.27 -22.69
C TRP A 482 16.92 -0.26 -24.21
N TYR A 483 16.39 0.78 -24.86
CA TYR A 483 16.37 0.86 -26.31
C TYR A 483 16.57 2.29 -26.82
N PRO A 484 17.24 2.46 -27.97
CA PRO A 484 17.14 3.72 -28.69
C PRO A 484 15.69 3.95 -29.14
N VAL A 485 15.30 5.22 -29.31
CA VAL A 485 13.95 5.62 -29.76
C VAL A 485 13.51 4.82 -31.00
N SER A 486 14.43 4.60 -31.93
CA SER A 486 14.21 3.87 -33.19
C SER A 486 13.76 2.41 -33.00
N ASN A 487 14.08 1.79 -31.87
CA ASN A 487 13.78 0.38 -31.58
C ASN A 487 12.57 0.22 -30.64
N PHE A 488 12.06 1.32 -30.07
CA PHE A 488 10.89 1.27 -29.20
C PHE A 488 9.62 0.87 -29.97
N ARG A 489 8.85 -0.08 -29.44
CA ARG A 489 7.55 -0.49 -30.00
C ARG A 489 6.55 -0.71 -28.85
N PHE A 490 5.30 -0.27 -29.04
CA PHE A 490 4.21 -0.43 -28.06
C PHE A 490 3.71 -1.88 -27.93
N LYS A 491 3.58 -2.60 -29.06
CA LYS A 491 3.18 -4.03 -29.15
C LYS A 491 1.77 -4.34 -28.60
N ASP A 492 0.84 -3.41 -28.75
CA ASP A 492 -0.55 -3.49 -28.29
C ASP A 492 -1.56 -3.12 -29.38
N ASP A 493 -1.12 -3.08 -30.64
CA ASP A 493 -1.91 -2.80 -31.85
C ASP A 493 -2.66 -1.45 -31.85
N TRP A 494 -2.42 -0.57 -30.87
CA TRP A 494 -3.09 0.73 -30.76
C TRP A 494 -2.80 1.66 -31.93
N PHE A 495 -1.53 1.68 -32.37
CA PHE A 495 -1.10 2.45 -33.54
C PHE A 495 -0.95 1.52 -34.76
N PRO A 496 -1.56 1.85 -35.91
CA PRO A 496 -1.35 1.12 -37.17
C PRO A 496 0.13 1.03 -37.55
N GLU A 497 0.58 -0.11 -38.07
CA GLU A 497 2.00 -0.34 -38.44
C GLU A 497 2.56 0.67 -39.45
N GLU A 498 1.69 1.25 -40.29
CA GLU A 498 2.04 2.28 -41.27
C GLU A 498 2.55 3.58 -40.60
N ILE A 499 2.00 3.91 -39.44
CA ILE A 499 2.40 5.06 -38.62
C ILE A 499 3.74 4.79 -37.90
N LEU A 500 4.08 3.52 -37.67
CA LEU A 500 5.37 3.12 -37.10
C LEU A 500 6.48 3.16 -38.16
N HIS A 501 6.19 2.73 -39.39
CA HIS A 501 7.17 2.75 -40.50
C HIS A 501 7.55 4.16 -40.98
N SER A 502 6.69 5.16 -40.81
CA SER A 502 7.01 6.54 -41.18
C SER A 502 8.13 7.14 -40.32
N MET A 503 8.25 6.72 -39.04
CA MET A 503 9.35 7.14 -38.17
C MET A 503 10.69 6.53 -38.60
N GLU A 504 10.71 5.25 -38.97
CA GLU A 504 11.94 4.59 -39.44
C GLU A 504 12.47 5.22 -40.73
N LYS A 505 11.58 5.68 -41.61
CA LYS A 505 11.99 6.39 -42.84
C LYS A 505 12.56 7.78 -42.55
N GLY A 506 12.00 8.51 -41.57
CA GLY A 506 12.55 9.80 -41.14
C GLY A 506 13.95 9.69 -40.52
N LEU A 507 14.23 8.60 -39.80
CA LEU A 507 15.54 8.30 -39.21
C LEU A 507 16.62 7.95 -40.25
N LYS A 508 16.24 7.43 -41.43
CA LYS A 508 17.20 7.04 -42.49
C LYS A 508 17.55 8.18 -43.46
N ASN A 509 16.81 9.30 -43.44
CA ASN A 509 17.09 10.48 -44.26
C ASN A 509 17.14 11.74 -43.37
N PRO A 510 18.26 12.01 -42.68
CA PRO A 510 18.40 13.21 -41.84
C PRO A 510 18.49 14.53 -42.65
N HIS A 511 18.41 14.48 -43.98
CA HIS A 511 18.38 15.66 -44.84
C HIS A 511 17.26 15.58 -45.90
N PRO A 512 16.10 16.18 -45.64
CA PRO A 512 15.40 16.94 -46.66
C PRO A 512 15.96 18.38 -46.68
N LYS A 513 16.20 18.89 -47.89
CA LYS A 513 16.64 20.26 -48.16
C LYS A 513 15.74 21.32 -47.55
#